data_AF-A0AAU9W1D0-F1
#
_entry.id   AF-A0AAU9W1D0-F1
#
_cell.length_a   1.000
_cell.length_b   1.000
_cell.length_c   1.000
_cell.angle_alpha   90.00
_cell.angle_beta   90.00
_cell.angle_gamma   90.00
#
_symmetry.space_group_name_H-M   'P 1'
#
loop_
_entity.id
_entity.type
_entity.pdbx_description
1 polymer ?
#
loop_
_entity_poly.entity_id
_entity_poly.type
_entity_poly.pdbx_seq_one_letter_code
_entity_poly.pdbx_strand_id
1 'polypeptide(L)'
;MDTLGIPMFGRKFPMLLYLLRPSSIISLSVRHLLFLLKPEFLEEGSNMLIHEKAIYSKFVKYIRDVSSGRRVVTLGNILEFVTGTSEEPPLGFAKTPQIHFPEA
;
A
#
# COMPACT_ATOMS: atom_id res chain seq x y z
N MET A 1 19.89 -10.61 20.51
CA MET A 1 18.52 -10.14 20.81
C MET A 1 18.01 -10.84 22.08
N ASP A 2 18.90 -11.08 23.04
CA ASP A 2 18.67 -12.08 24.10
C ASP A 2 18.48 -11.43 25.48
N THR A 3 18.53 -10.10 25.54
CA THR A 3 18.51 -9.28 26.76
C THR A 3 17.18 -8.56 27.01
N LEU A 4 16.18 -8.71 26.14
CA LEU A 4 14.87 -8.10 26.33
C LEU A 4 13.87 -9.23 26.40
N GLY A 5 12.99 -9.29 27.40
CA GLY A 5 12.03 -10.37 27.66
C GLY A 5 11.02 -10.70 26.55
N ILE A 6 11.22 -10.17 25.34
CA ILE A 6 10.46 -10.40 24.12
C ILE A 6 10.40 -11.89 23.74
N PRO A 7 11.46 -12.71 23.83
CA PRO A 7 11.37 -14.15 23.55
C PRO A 7 10.48 -14.89 24.58
N MET A 8 10.55 -14.49 25.86
CA MET A 8 9.69 -15.06 26.93
C MET A 8 8.23 -14.65 26.75
N PHE A 9 7.98 -13.39 26.39
CA PHE A 9 6.67 -12.86 26.07
C PHE A 9 6.07 -13.55 24.82
N GLY A 10 6.90 -13.76 23.80
CA GLY A 10 6.52 -14.45 22.58
C GLY A 10 6.17 -15.93 22.79
N ARG A 11 6.76 -16.62 23.77
CA ARG A 11 6.34 -17.97 24.17
C ARG A 11 4.95 -17.99 24.82
N LYS A 12 4.60 -16.94 25.56
CA LYS A 12 3.29 -16.81 26.22
C LYS A 12 2.19 -16.37 25.25
N PHE A 13 2.54 -15.58 24.24
CA PHE A 13 1.64 -15.07 23.21
C PHE A 13 2.20 -15.34 21.81
N PRO A 14 2.18 -16.61 21.35
CA PRO A 14 2.76 -16.99 20.05
C PRO A 14 2.10 -16.26 18.87
N MET A 15 0.84 -15.83 19.03
CA MET A 15 0.12 -15.01 18.06
C MET A 15 0.81 -13.65 17.80
N LEU A 16 1.39 -13.01 18.81
CA LEU A 16 2.09 -11.74 18.62
C LEU A 16 3.38 -11.93 17.81
N LEU A 17 4.08 -13.05 18.01
CA LEU A 17 5.23 -13.41 17.17
C LEU A 17 4.82 -13.69 15.73
N TYR A 18 3.64 -14.28 15.53
CA TYR A 18 3.10 -14.49 14.19
C TYR A 18 2.79 -13.17 13.47
N LEU A 19 2.21 -12.19 14.18
CA LEU A 19 1.92 -10.86 13.64
C LEU A 19 3.17 -10.04 13.31
N LEU A 20 4.27 -10.25 14.04
CA LEU A 20 5.54 -9.54 13.84
C LEU A 20 6.46 -10.24 12.83
N ARG A 21 6.09 -11.42 12.35
CA ARG A 21 6.86 -12.12 11.32
C ARG A 21 6.63 -11.40 9.99
N PRO A 22 7.70 -11.00 9.27
CA PRO A 22 7.57 -10.44 7.91
C PRO A 22 6.74 -11.38 7.05
N SER A 23 5.70 -10.87 6.39
CA SER A 23 4.82 -11.71 5.59
C SER A 23 5.47 -11.99 4.24
N SER A 24 6.34 -13.00 4.18
CA SER A 24 7.04 -13.37 2.95
C SER A 24 6.14 -14.03 1.89
N ILE A 25 4.82 -14.11 2.13
CA ILE A 25 3.91 -15.00 1.41
C ILE A 25 3.10 -14.26 0.34
N ILE A 26 2.83 -12.97 0.50
CA ILE A 26 1.96 -12.23 -0.44
C ILE A 26 2.82 -11.27 -1.26
N SER A 27 3.15 -11.65 -2.48
CA SER A 27 3.71 -10.71 -3.44
C SER A 27 2.65 -9.65 -3.78
N LEU A 28 2.95 -8.40 -3.46
CA LEU A 28 2.06 -7.27 -3.74
C LEU A 28 1.78 -7.21 -5.25
N SER A 29 0.53 -7.42 -5.66
CA SER A 29 0.14 -7.34 -7.08
C SER A 29 -0.32 -5.93 -7.44
N VAL A 30 -0.26 -5.57 -8.73
CA VAL A 30 -0.81 -4.30 -9.25
C VAL A 30 -2.26 -4.11 -8.84
N ARG A 31 -3.08 -5.16 -9.01
CA ARG A 31 -4.51 -5.11 -8.69
C ARG A 31 -4.74 -4.85 -7.20
N HIS A 32 -3.94 -5.48 -6.35
CA HIS A 32 -4.05 -5.32 -4.91
C HIS A 32 -3.61 -3.93 -4.46
N LEU A 33 -2.50 -3.40 -4.99
CA LEU A 33 -2.08 -2.02 -4.71
C LEU A 33 -3.14 -0.99 -5.13
N LEU A 34 -3.75 -1.15 -6.31
CA LEU A 34 -4.83 -0.28 -6.77
C LEU A 34 -6.13 -0.42 -5.96
N PHE A 35 -6.35 -1.57 -5.34
CA PHE A 35 -7.47 -1.77 -4.42
C PHE A 35 -7.25 -1.04 -3.10
N LEU A 36 -6.01 -1.08 -2.59
CA LEU A 36 -5.62 -0.36 -1.37
C LEU A 36 -5.66 1.16 -1.57
N LEU A 37 -5.07 1.65 -2.66
CA LEU A 37 -4.95 3.08 -2.97
C LEU A 37 -6.15 3.59 -3.77
N LYS A 38 -7.33 3.61 -3.15
CA LYS A 38 -8.56 4.04 -3.83
C LYS A 38 -8.52 5.55 -4.11
N PRO A 39 -8.79 5.99 -5.35
CA PRO A 39 -8.93 7.41 -5.66
C PRO A 39 -10.27 7.95 -5.15
N GLU A 40 -10.24 9.16 -4.63
CA GLU A 40 -11.42 9.97 -4.38
C GLU A 40 -11.53 11.01 -5.48
N PHE A 41 -12.57 10.88 -6.31
CA PHE A 41 -12.82 11.77 -7.43
C PHE A 41 -13.87 12.82 -7.05
N LEU A 42 -13.75 14.00 -7.64
CA LEU A 42 -14.77 15.06 -7.53
C LEU A 42 -16.07 14.68 -8.26
N GLU A 43 -17.12 15.46 -8.02
CA GLU A 43 -18.48 15.16 -8.49
C GLU A 43 -18.59 14.91 -10.00
N GLU A 44 -19.56 14.04 -10.36
CA GLU A 44 -19.88 13.69 -11.73
C GLU A 44 -20.35 14.91 -12.54
N GLY A 45 -19.70 15.14 -13.68
CA GLY A 45 -20.04 16.22 -14.62
C GLY A 45 -19.09 17.42 -14.60
N SER A 46 -18.12 17.47 -13.67
CA SER A 46 -17.09 18.51 -13.69
C SER A 46 -16.00 18.22 -14.74
N ASN A 47 -15.50 19.28 -15.40
CA ASN A 47 -14.27 19.18 -16.20
C ASN A 47 -13.07 18.70 -15.36
N MET A 48 -13.11 18.92 -14.04
CA MET A 48 -12.10 18.43 -13.10
C MET A 48 -12.09 16.90 -13.03
N LEU A 49 -13.25 16.23 -13.04
CA LEU A 49 -13.33 14.77 -13.03
C LEU A 49 -12.61 14.14 -14.23
N ILE A 50 -12.72 14.77 -15.41
CA ILE A 50 -12.02 14.31 -16.62
C ILE A 50 -10.51 14.42 -16.42
N HIS A 51 -10.05 15.55 -15.86
CA HIS A 51 -8.64 15.79 -15.56
C HIS A 51 -8.08 14.81 -14.52
N GLU A 52 -8.80 14.59 -13.42
CA GLU A 52 -8.44 13.62 -12.38
C GLU A 52 -8.34 12.20 -12.91
N LYS A 53 -9.33 11.76 -13.73
CA LYS A 53 -9.28 10.46 -14.40
C LYS A 53 -8.07 10.33 -15.33
N ALA A 54 -7.70 11.40 -16.04
CA ALA A 54 -6.52 11.42 -16.89
C ALA A 54 -5.22 11.30 -16.07
N ILE A 55 -5.12 11.97 -14.92
CA ILE A 55 -3.98 11.82 -13.99
C ILE A 55 -3.94 10.40 -13.44
N TYR A 56 -5.06 9.89 -12.95
CA TYR A 56 -5.15 8.55 -12.38
C TYR A 56 -4.77 7.47 -13.41
N SER A 57 -5.16 7.63 -14.67
CA SER A 57 -4.73 6.76 -15.77
C SER A 57 -3.20 6.71 -15.92
N LYS A 58 -2.52 7.86 -15.83
CA LYS A 58 -1.04 7.93 -15.84
C LYS A 58 -0.44 7.21 -14.64
N PHE A 59 -1.03 7.37 -13.46
CA PHE A 59 -0.60 6.66 -12.24
C PHE A 59 -0.76 5.13 -12.38
N VAL A 60 -1.90 4.66 -12.87
CA VAL A 60 -2.13 3.22 -13.15
C VAL A 60 -1.10 2.69 -14.15
N LYS A 61 -0.79 3.45 -15.21
CA LYS A 61 0.25 3.08 -16.18
C LYS A 61 1.63 2.97 -15.51
N TYR A 62 1.98 3.93 -14.65
CA TYR A 62 3.23 3.91 -13.89
C TYR A 62 3.34 2.67 -12.99
N ILE A 63 2.27 2.31 -12.27
CA ILE A 63 2.25 1.09 -11.43
C ILE A 63 2.49 -0.17 -12.27
N ARG A 64 1.90 -0.27 -13.47
CA ARG A 64 2.15 -1.40 -14.38
C ARG A 64 3.61 -1.44 -14.87
N ASP A 65 4.20 -0.29 -15.16
CA ASP A 65 5.62 -0.19 -15.52
C ASP A 65 6.51 -0.70 -14.38
N VAL A 66 6.21 -0.28 -13.14
CA VAL A 66 6.91 -0.74 -11.93
C VAL A 66 6.80 -2.25 -11.77
N SER A 67 5.60 -2.82 -11.87
CA SER A 67 5.40 -4.27 -11.77
C SER A 67 6.12 -5.07 -12.86
N SER A 68 6.33 -4.48 -14.04
CA SER A 68 7.04 -5.10 -15.16
C SER A 68 8.57 -5.00 -15.07
N GLY A 69 9.11 -4.38 -14.02
CA GLY A 69 10.56 -4.16 -13.85
C GLY A 69 11.14 -3.06 -14.73
N ARG A 70 10.30 -2.25 -15.41
CA ARG A 70 10.75 -1.10 -16.21
C ARG A 70 11.22 0.09 -15.36
N ARG A 71 11.11 0.01 -14.04
CA ARG A 71 11.49 1.04 -13.06
C ARG A 71 12.34 0.42 -11.96
N VAL A 72 13.17 1.24 -11.32
CA VAL A 72 14.06 0.83 -10.20
C VAL A 72 13.28 0.64 -8.89
N VAL A 73 12.08 1.21 -8.79
CA VAL A 73 11.19 1.15 -7.62
C VAL A 73 10.37 -0.14 -7.64
N THR A 74 10.01 -0.70 -6.48
CA THR A 74 9.10 -1.84 -6.37
C THR A 74 7.68 -1.39 -5.98
N LEU A 75 6.68 -2.27 -6.14
CA LEU A 75 5.33 -1.98 -5.65
C LEU A 75 5.30 -1.80 -4.12
N GLY A 76 6.14 -2.54 -3.39
CA GLY A 76 6.28 -2.40 -1.94
C GLY A 76 6.81 -1.02 -1.54
N ASN A 77 7.79 -0.48 -2.28
CA ASN A 77 8.31 0.86 -2.04
C ASN A 77 7.21 1.94 -2.20
N ILE A 78 6.29 1.75 -3.16
CA ILE A 78 5.15 2.67 -3.34
C ILE A 78 4.21 2.58 -2.13
N LEU A 79 3.87 1.37 -1.69
CA LEU A 79 3.00 1.18 -0.54
C LEU A 79 3.64 1.74 0.73
N GLU A 80 4.95 1.54 0.91
CA GLU A 80 5.72 2.06 2.04
C GLU A 80 5.76 3.59 2.04
N PHE A 81 5.94 4.20 0.87
CA PHE A 81 5.90 5.65 0.74
C PHE A 81 4.55 6.25 1.18
N VAL A 82 3.44 5.56 0.90
CA VAL A 82 2.09 6.06 1.22
C VAL A 82 1.66 5.72 2.64
N THR A 83 1.99 4.53 3.12
CA THR A 83 1.42 3.96 4.36
C THR A 83 2.45 3.75 5.48
N GLY A 84 3.74 3.90 5.18
CA GLY A 84 4.84 3.61 6.10
C GLY A 84 5.20 2.13 6.22
N THR A 85 4.56 1.24 5.44
CA THR A 85 4.85 -0.20 5.41
C THR A 85 4.86 -0.73 3.98
N SER A 86 5.79 -1.65 3.68
CA SER A 86 5.91 -2.30 2.38
C SER A 86 4.91 -3.43 2.17
N GLU A 87 4.17 -3.82 3.21
CA GLU A 87 3.18 -4.89 3.23
C GLU A 87 1.88 -4.45 3.93
N GLU A 88 0.75 -5.02 3.52
CA GLU A 88 -0.52 -4.78 4.20
C GLU A 88 -0.49 -5.44 5.60
N PRO A 89 -0.83 -4.71 6.67
CA PRO A 89 -0.92 -5.30 8.01
C PRO A 89 -1.93 -6.46 8.06
N PRO A 90 -1.73 -7.48 8.91
CA PRO A 90 -2.66 -8.63 8.99
C PRO A 90 -4.11 -8.29 9.35
N LEU A 91 -4.34 -7.12 9.97
CA LEU A 91 -5.67 -6.60 10.30
C LEU A 91 -6.13 -5.49 9.34
N GLY A 92 -5.40 -5.28 8.24
CA GLY A 92 -5.59 -4.17 7.32
C GLY A 92 -5.13 -2.83 7.88
N PHE A 93 -5.36 -1.77 7.11
CA PHE A 93 -5.04 -0.40 7.52
C PHE A 93 -6.15 0.20 8.38
N ALA A 94 -5.79 0.79 9.51
CA ALA A 94 -6.74 1.49 10.39
C ALA A 94 -7.40 2.70 9.70
N LYS A 95 -6.64 3.41 8.86
CA LYS A 95 -7.14 4.43 7.94
C LYS A 95 -6.82 3.97 6.53
N THR A 96 -7.84 3.76 5.71
CA THR A 96 -7.66 3.36 4.31
C THR A 96 -6.86 4.44 3.58
N PRO A 97 -5.76 4.08 2.90
CA PRO A 97 -5.01 5.04 2.11
C PRO A 97 -5.85 5.51 0.92
N GLN A 98 -5.84 6.82 0.67
CA GLN A 98 -6.67 7.46 -0.35
C GLN A 98 -5.82 8.40 -1.20
N ILE A 99 -6.13 8.44 -2.50
CA ILE A 99 -5.52 9.40 -3.43
C ILE A 99 -6.46 10.59 -3.57
N HIS A 100 -5.96 11.76 -3.20
CA HIS A 100 -6.63 13.05 -3.38
C HIS A 100 -5.95 13.80 -4.51
N PHE A 101 -6.73 14.49 -5.33
CA PHE A 101 -6.22 15.36 -6.39
C PHE A 101 -6.25 16.80 -5.87
N PRO A 102 -5.15 17.57 -6.00
CA PRO A 102 -5.17 18.98 -5.63
C PRO A 102 -6.11 19.76 -6.57
N GLU A 103 -6.80 20.76 -6.02
CA GLU A 103 -7.53 21.74 -6.83
C GLU A 103 -6.55 22.48 -7.75
N ALA A 104 -6.98 22.71 -8.99
CA ALA A 104 -6.17 23.33 -10.05
C ALA A 104 -6.06 24.86 -9.89
#